data_AF-A0A1D1Y2W9-F1
#
_entry.id   AF-A0A1D1Y2W9-F1
#
_cell.length_a   1.000
_cell.length_b   1.000
_cell.length_c   1.000
_cell.angle_alpha   90.00
_cell.angle_beta   90.00
_cell.angle_gamma   90.00
#
_symmetry.space_group_name_H-M   'P 1'
#
loop_
_entity.id
_entity.type
_entity.pdbx_description
1 polymer ?
#
loop_
_entity_poly.entity_id
_entity_poly.type
_entity_poly.pdbx_seq_one_letter_code
_entity_poly.pdbx_strand_id
1 'polypeptide(L)'
;MDKATSMLASIFRGASSATPQQPAAATVSYIFIYPIKSCRGISIPQACVSSTGFRWDRQWLVVNSKKRAYTQRVEPKLALVEVEMPMEAFAEGWEPTKTSYLVIRAPGMEMLKVPLMKTHEILDGVSLWEWSGSAFDEGAEASEWFSNYLGKPSRLVRFNSASLLMDVNHFWRISGQY
;
A
#
# COMPACT_ATOMS: atom_id res chain seq x y z
N MET A 1 18.97 -80.69 -29.55
CA MET A 1 18.29 -79.41 -29.83
C MET A 1 18.64 -78.50 -28.67
N ASP A 2 19.71 -77.74 -28.87
CA ASP A 2 20.61 -77.30 -27.81
C ASP A 2 20.21 -75.98 -27.15
N LYS A 3 20.52 -75.92 -25.85
CA LYS A 3 20.51 -74.73 -25.03
C LYS A 3 21.73 -73.86 -25.30
N ALA A 4 21.49 -72.55 -25.23
CA ALA A 4 22.36 -71.49 -24.73
C ALA A 4 23.65 -71.15 -25.51
N THR A 5 23.75 -69.88 -25.97
CA THR A 5 24.93 -69.03 -25.74
C THR A 5 24.53 -67.55 -25.81
N SER A 6 25.01 -66.82 -24.80
CA SER A 6 24.98 -65.38 -24.52
C SER A 6 25.50 -64.47 -25.65
N MET A 7 25.01 -63.22 -25.76
CA MET A 7 25.85 -62.01 -25.86
C MET A 7 25.06 -60.71 -25.58
N LEU A 8 25.33 -60.15 -24.39
CA LEU A 8 25.54 -58.73 -24.04
C LEU A 8 24.96 -57.61 -24.93
N ALA A 9 24.04 -56.83 -24.34
CA ALA A 9 24.05 -55.37 -24.49
C ALA A 9 23.40 -54.70 -23.27
N SER A 10 24.22 -54.45 -22.25
CA SER A 10 23.94 -53.41 -21.26
C SER A 10 24.04 -52.05 -21.95
N ILE A 11 22.99 -51.22 -21.91
CA ILE A 11 23.01 -49.75 -21.84
C ILE A 11 21.54 -49.33 -21.70
N PHE A 12 21.12 -49.01 -20.48
CA PHE A 12 20.49 -47.73 -20.17
C PHE A 12 20.52 -47.56 -18.66
N ARG A 13 21.58 -46.83 -18.28
CA ARG A 13 21.90 -46.32 -16.96
C ARG A 13 20.74 -45.44 -16.48
N GLY A 14 20.21 -45.80 -15.31
CA GLY A 14 19.49 -44.96 -14.33
C GLY A 14 18.72 -43.76 -14.87
N ALA A 15 17.42 -43.93 -15.05
CA ALA A 15 16.50 -42.81 -14.90
C ALA A 15 16.51 -42.38 -13.43
N SER A 16 17.40 -41.45 -13.07
CA SER A 16 17.17 -40.63 -11.87
C SER A 16 15.90 -39.83 -12.15
N SER A 17 14.81 -40.22 -11.51
CA SER A 17 13.62 -39.38 -11.37
C SER A 17 14.06 -38.09 -10.69
N ALA A 18 14.31 -37.05 -11.49
CA ALA A 18 14.47 -35.70 -10.98
C ALA A 18 13.12 -35.31 -10.35
N THR A 19 13.04 -35.43 -9.03
CA THR A 19 11.93 -34.88 -8.26
C THR A 19 11.85 -33.40 -8.62
N PRO A 20 10.69 -32.87 -9.06
CA PRO A 20 10.55 -31.44 -9.27
C PRO A 20 10.87 -30.75 -7.95
N GLN A 21 12.00 -30.03 -7.92
CA GLN A 21 12.42 -29.30 -6.74
C GLN A 21 11.39 -28.19 -6.55
N GLN A 22 10.49 -28.38 -5.59
CA GLN A 22 9.51 -27.37 -5.17
C GLN A 22 10.27 -26.05 -4.98
N PRO A 23 9.86 -24.95 -5.65
CA PRO A 23 10.53 -23.68 -5.47
C PRO A 23 10.51 -23.35 -3.97
N ALA A 24 11.65 -22.96 -3.42
CA ALA A 24 11.79 -22.66 -2.01
C ALA A 24 10.71 -21.65 -1.60
N ALA A 25 9.85 -22.05 -0.66
CA ALA A 25 8.80 -21.19 -0.16
C ALA A 25 9.42 -19.97 0.53
N ALA A 26 9.10 -18.77 0.05
CA ALA A 26 9.53 -17.53 0.68
C ALA A 26 8.67 -17.25 1.90
N THR A 27 9.29 -16.79 3.00
CA THR A 27 8.59 -16.37 4.22
C THR A 27 8.57 -14.85 4.30
N VAL A 28 7.40 -14.27 4.55
CA VAL A 28 7.25 -12.83 4.79
C VAL A 28 7.86 -12.49 6.14
N SER A 29 8.91 -11.66 6.16
CA SER A 29 9.52 -11.20 7.42
C SER A 29 8.77 -10.01 8.03
N TYR A 30 8.34 -9.05 7.21
CA TYR A 30 7.65 -7.85 7.66
C TYR A 30 6.65 -7.37 6.61
N ILE A 31 5.55 -6.78 7.08
CA ILE A 31 4.58 -6.08 6.25
C ILE A 31 4.58 -4.62 6.69
N PHE A 32 4.71 -3.71 5.72
CA PHE A 32 4.67 -2.27 5.96
C PHE A 32 3.51 -1.65 5.21
N ILE A 33 2.71 -0.86 5.91
CA ILE A 33 1.64 -0.04 5.34
C ILE A 33 2.05 1.42 5.42
N TYR A 34 1.75 2.20 4.39
CA TYR A 34 2.02 3.62 4.34
C TYR A 34 0.71 4.37 4.20
N PRO A 35 -0.02 4.64 5.30
CA PRO A 35 -1.34 5.23 5.20
C PRO A 35 -1.33 6.58 4.47
N ILE A 36 -0.38 7.43 4.83
CA ILE A 36 -0.17 8.73 4.17
C ILE A 36 1.00 8.63 3.20
N LYS A 37 0.76 9.00 1.94
CA LYS A 37 1.78 9.08 0.90
C LYS A 37 2.97 9.93 1.38
N SER A 38 4.18 9.37 1.24
CA SER A 38 5.46 10.01 1.55
C SER A 38 5.77 10.16 3.05
N CYS A 39 4.90 9.68 3.95
CA CYS A 39 5.14 9.62 5.38
C CYS A 39 5.73 8.26 5.80
N ARG A 40 6.06 8.12 7.09
CA ARG A 40 6.62 6.88 7.65
C ARG A 40 5.58 5.75 7.61
N GLY A 41 6.07 4.54 7.31
CA GLY A 41 5.25 3.33 7.30
C GLY A 41 5.07 2.72 8.69
N ILE A 42 4.00 1.94 8.84
CA ILE A 42 3.65 1.17 10.02
C ILE A 42 3.99 -0.29 9.76
N SER A 43 4.78 -0.90 10.63
CA SER A 43 5.01 -2.35 10.59
C SER A 43 3.84 -3.07 11.25
N ILE A 44 3.27 -4.05 10.55
CA ILE A 44 2.09 -4.80 10.98
C ILE A 44 2.31 -6.31 10.83
N PRO A 45 1.66 -7.13 11.67
CA PRO A 45 1.79 -8.59 11.59
C PRO A 45 0.92 -9.21 10.50
N GLN A 46 -0.15 -8.54 10.09
CA GLN A 46 -1.11 -9.02 9.10
C GLN A 46 -1.78 -7.85 8.38
N ALA A 47 -2.13 -8.04 7.10
CA ALA A 47 -2.85 -7.06 6.30
C ALA A 47 -3.95 -7.71 5.45
N CYS A 48 -5.10 -7.07 5.37
CA CYS A 48 -6.12 -7.42 4.39
C CYS A 48 -5.69 -6.96 2.99
N VAL A 49 -5.75 -7.86 2.00
CA VAL A 49 -5.48 -7.54 0.59
C VAL A 49 -6.80 -7.20 -0.11
N SER A 50 -6.84 -6.08 -0.82
CA SER A 50 -7.96 -5.67 -1.67
C SER A 50 -7.53 -5.62 -3.14
N SER A 51 -8.47 -5.33 -4.06
CA SER A 51 -8.17 -5.16 -5.49
C SER A 51 -7.19 -4.02 -5.78
N THR A 52 -7.05 -3.06 -4.86
CA THR A 52 -6.15 -1.90 -5.01
C THR A 52 -4.88 -2.00 -4.15
N GLY A 53 -4.66 -3.15 -3.49
CA GLY A 53 -3.53 -3.38 -2.59
C GLY A 53 -3.95 -3.57 -1.14
N PHE A 54 -3.01 -3.43 -0.21
CA PHE A 54 -3.32 -3.61 1.22
C PHE A 54 -4.30 -2.55 1.70
N ARG A 55 -5.22 -2.97 2.57
CA ARG A 55 -6.12 -2.06 3.28
C ARG A 55 -5.31 -0.96 3.96
N TRP A 56 -5.81 0.27 3.87
CA TRP A 56 -5.19 1.49 4.41
C TRP A 56 -3.93 1.98 3.70
N ASP A 57 -3.40 1.23 2.74
CA ASP A 57 -2.17 1.64 2.07
C ASP A 57 -2.41 2.78 1.08
N ARG A 58 -1.60 3.84 1.20
CA ARG A 58 -1.66 5.10 0.41
C ARG A 58 -3.06 5.70 0.26
N GLN A 59 -3.92 5.55 1.27
CA GLN A 59 -5.27 6.11 1.24
C GLN A 59 -5.29 7.63 1.45
N TRP A 60 -4.24 8.20 2.04
CA TRP A 60 -4.10 9.64 2.25
C TRP A 60 -2.93 10.23 1.48
N LEU A 61 -3.03 11.52 1.18
CA LEU A 61 -1.95 12.33 0.62
C LEU A 61 -2.03 13.77 1.13
N VAL A 62 -0.86 14.41 1.21
CA VAL A 62 -0.77 15.84 1.51
C VAL A 62 -0.66 16.60 0.20
N VAL A 63 -1.50 17.61 0.00
CA VAL A 63 -1.53 18.43 -1.21
C VAL A 63 -1.22 19.89 -0.89
N ASN A 64 -0.65 20.61 -1.86
CA ASN A 64 -0.42 22.05 -1.77
C ASN A 64 -1.66 22.87 -2.15
N SER A 65 -1.54 24.20 -2.13
CA SER A 65 -2.59 25.14 -2.55
C SER A 65 -3.07 24.96 -3.99
N LYS A 66 -2.24 24.38 -4.87
CA LYS A 66 -2.58 24.02 -6.25
C LYS A 66 -3.16 22.60 -6.37
N LYS A 67 -3.52 21.98 -5.25
CA LYS A 67 -4.05 20.60 -5.15
C LYS A 67 -3.12 19.54 -5.75
N ARG A 68 -1.80 19.82 -5.80
CA ARG A 68 -0.78 18.86 -6.22
C ARG A 68 -0.22 18.13 -5.01
N ALA A 69 -0.16 16.81 -5.10
CA ALA A 69 0.40 15.97 -4.05
C ALA A 69 1.89 16.27 -3.81
N TYR A 70 2.27 16.37 -2.54
CA TYR A 70 3.68 16.38 -2.17
C TYR A 70 4.29 14.98 -2.31
N THR A 71 5.56 14.96 -2.67
CA THR A 71 6.37 13.74 -2.66
C THR A 71 7.55 13.94 -1.73
N GLN A 72 8.10 12.86 -1.18
CA GLN A 72 9.29 12.91 -0.33
C GLN A 72 10.52 13.53 -1.04
N ARG A 73 10.57 13.48 -2.38
CA ARG A 73 11.61 14.14 -3.18
C ARG A 73 11.55 15.67 -3.09
N VAL A 74 10.34 16.21 -2.96
CA VAL A 74 10.09 17.66 -2.86
C VAL A 74 10.02 18.11 -1.41
N GLU A 75 9.41 17.30 -0.53
CA GLU A 75 9.28 17.57 0.90
C GLU A 75 9.86 16.41 1.72
N PRO A 76 11.19 16.35 1.93
CA PRO A 76 11.84 15.28 2.69
C PRO A 76 11.37 15.20 4.15
N LYS A 77 10.90 16.32 4.72
CA LYS A 77 10.34 16.38 6.08
C LYS A 77 9.18 15.41 6.29
N LEU A 78 8.42 15.08 5.25
CA LEU A 78 7.33 14.10 5.35
C LEU A 78 7.82 12.73 5.86
N ALA A 79 9.08 12.38 5.63
CA ALA A 79 9.69 11.15 6.15
C ALA A 79 9.69 11.05 7.69
N LEU A 80 9.67 12.21 8.37
CA LEU A 80 9.68 12.32 9.83
C LEU A 80 8.27 12.36 10.42
N VAL A 81 7.24 12.33 9.57
CA VAL A 81 5.86 12.24 10.01
C VAL A 81 5.57 10.79 10.35
N GLU A 82 5.37 10.53 11.64
CA GLU A 82 4.98 9.25 12.18
C GLU A 82 3.46 9.09 12.12
N VAL A 83 3.03 7.87 11.80
CA VAL A 83 1.63 7.53 11.60
C VAL A 83 1.33 6.29 12.43
N GLU A 84 0.22 6.30 13.14
CA GLU A 84 -0.27 5.19 13.94
C GLU A 84 -1.76 4.94 13.65
N MET A 85 -2.16 3.67 13.71
CA MET A 85 -3.55 3.23 13.57
C MET A 85 -3.82 2.09 14.56
N PRO A 86 -5.08 1.87 14.98
CA PRO A 86 -5.44 0.72 15.80
C PRO A 86 -5.03 -0.58 15.08
N MET A 87 -4.46 -1.55 15.81
CA MET A 87 -3.94 -2.78 15.20
C MET A 87 -5.07 -3.63 14.61
N GLU A 88 -6.23 -3.60 15.25
CA GLU A 88 -7.46 -4.21 14.77
C GLU A 88 -7.94 -3.64 13.43
N ALA A 89 -7.51 -2.43 13.04
CA ALA A 89 -7.87 -1.85 11.75
C ALA A 89 -7.33 -2.66 10.55
N PHE A 90 -6.30 -3.47 10.77
CA PHE A 90 -5.71 -4.33 9.75
C PHE A 90 -6.30 -5.74 9.71
N ALA A 91 -7.20 -6.07 10.65
CA ALA A 91 -7.93 -7.33 10.64
C ALA A 91 -9.02 -7.36 9.56
N GLU A 92 -9.31 -8.56 9.07
CA GLU A 92 -10.41 -8.81 8.14
C GLU A 92 -11.76 -8.51 8.82
N GLY A 93 -12.66 -7.85 8.08
CA GLY A 93 -14.00 -7.52 8.56
C GLY A 93 -14.08 -6.44 9.64
N TRP A 94 -12.96 -5.85 10.06
CA TRP A 94 -12.99 -4.72 11.01
C TRP A 94 -13.61 -3.49 10.36
N GLU A 95 -14.42 -2.73 11.10
CA GLU A 95 -14.98 -1.46 10.64
C GLU A 95 -14.63 -0.34 11.64
N PRO A 96 -14.30 0.87 11.14
CA PRO A 96 -13.96 1.98 12.01
C PRO A 96 -15.17 2.40 12.84
N THR A 97 -14.90 2.78 14.08
CA THR A 97 -15.88 3.34 15.01
C THR A 97 -15.64 4.85 15.18
N LYS A 98 -16.53 5.53 15.90
CA LYS A 98 -16.37 6.96 16.27
C LYS A 98 -15.10 7.23 17.10
N THR A 99 -14.49 6.21 17.68
CA THR A 99 -13.26 6.31 18.47
C THR A 99 -12.03 5.81 17.71
N SER A 100 -12.18 5.51 16.42
CA SER A 100 -11.09 5.02 15.57
C SER A 100 -10.43 6.19 14.85
N TYR A 101 -9.13 6.39 15.08
CA TYR A 101 -8.37 7.52 14.56
C TYR A 101 -7.10 7.07 13.86
N LEU A 102 -6.73 7.79 12.81
CA LEU A 102 -5.36 7.89 12.31
C LEU A 102 -4.64 8.92 13.18
N VAL A 103 -3.60 8.50 13.88
CA VAL A 103 -2.81 9.37 14.76
C VAL A 103 -1.54 9.79 14.03
N ILE A 104 -1.26 11.09 14.02
CA ILE A 104 -0.15 11.68 13.28
C ILE A 104 0.73 12.47 14.25
N ARG A 105 2.06 12.28 14.15
CA ARG A 105 3.06 12.99 14.94
C ARG A 105 4.20 13.45 14.06
N ALA A 106 4.84 14.53 14.44
CA ALA A 106 6.09 14.97 13.82
C ALA A 106 6.92 15.79 14.81
N PRO A 107 8.24 15.94 14.59
CA PRO A 107 9.09 16.75 15.46
C PRO A 107 8.58 18.19 15.58
N GLY A 108 8.40 18.66 16.81
CA GLY A 108 7.97 20.03 17.12
C GLY A 108 6.47 20.31 16.90
N MET A 109 5.66 19.26 16.70
CA MET A 109 4.21 19.38 16.49
C MET A 109 3.43 18.65 17.57
N GLU A 110 2.27 19.19 17.93
CA GLU A 110 1.29 18.47 18.75
C GLU A 110 0.71 17.25 18.02
N MET A 111 0.19 16.29 18.78
CA MET A 111 -0.46 15.10 18.20
C MET A 111 -1.74 15.49 17.44
N LEU A 112 -1.87 15.03 16.19
CA LEU A 112 -3.09 15.18 15.40
C LEU A 112 -3.87 13.85 15.37
N LYS A 113 -5.19 13.91 15.56
CA LYS A 113 -6.10 12.77 15.42
C LYS A 113 -7.07 13.00 14.26
N VAL A 114 -6.98 12.17 13.23
CA VAL A 114 -7.88 12.21 12.08
C VAL A 114 -8.90 11.06 12.20
N PRO A 115 -10.21 11.33 12.35
CA PRO A 115 -11.21 10.27 12.50
C PRO A 115 -11.29 9.38 11.25
N LEU A 116 -11.26 8.06 11.43
CA LEU A 116 -11.38 7.11 10.32
C LEU A 116 -12.82 6.99 9.79
N MET A 117 -13.79 7.24 10.68
CA MET A 117 -15.22 7.32 10.41
C MET A 117 -15.62 8.80 10.39
N LYS A 118 -15.58 9.44 9.22
CA LYS A 118 -15.98 10.84 9.04
C LYS A 118 -16.78 11.00 7.74
N THR A 119 -17.75 11.90 7.77
CA THR A 119 -18.40 12.41 6.56
C THR A 119 -17.54 13.53 6.01
N HIS A 120 -17.06 13.39 4.79
CA HIS A 120 -16.06 14.29 4.23
C HIS A 120 -16.65 15.26 3.20
N GLU A 121 -16.08 16.46 3.13
CA GLU A 121 -16.28 17.35 1.98
C GLU A 121 -15.44 16.84 0.80
N ILE A 122 -16.01 16.93 -0.41
CA ILE A 122 -15.31 16.50 -1.63
C ILE A 122 -14.48 17.67 -2.16
N LEU A 123 -13.20 17.40 -2.40
CA LEU A 123 -12.25 18.28 -3.06
C LEU A 123 -11.94 17.76 -4.46
N ASP A 124 -12.44 18.45 -5.48
CA ASP A 124 -12.16 18.12 -6.87
C ASP A 124 -10.82 18.65 -7.36
N GLY A 125 -10.26 18.01 -8.40
CA GLY A 125 -9.06 18.46 -9.09
C GLY A 125 -7.77 18.21 -8.32
N VAL A 126 -7.77 17.22 -7.42
CA VAL A 126 -6.53 16.75 -6.80
C VAL A 126 -5.71 16.03 -7.85
N SER A 127 -4.42 16.35 -7.94
CA SER A 127 -3.52 15.78 -8.94
C SER A 127 -2.29 15.13 -8.32
N LEU A 128 -1.95 13.97 -8.87
CA LEU A 128 -0.79 13.17 -8.51
C LEU A 128 -0.18 12.63 -9.81
N TRP A 129 0.88 13.28 -10.29
CA TRP A 129 1.47 12.96 -11.61
C TRP A 129 0.43 13.07 -12.73
N GLU A 130 0.23 12.02 -13.52
CA GLU A 130 -0.76 11.95 -14.61
C GLU A 130 -2.18 11.70 -14.09
N TRP A 131 -2.33 11.36 -12.81
CA TRP A 131 -3.63 11.17 -12.19
C TRP A 131 -4.25 12.50 -11.78
N SER A 132 -5.53 12.69 -12.08
CA SER A 132 -6.37 13.71 -11.47
C SER A 132 -7.71 13.11 -11.06
N GLY A 133 -8.22 13.50 -9.89
CA GLY A 133 -9.52 13.05 -9.43
C GLY A 133 -10.03 13.83 -8.21
N SER A 134 -11.09 13.30 -7.60
CA SER A 134 -11.66 13.83 -6.37
C SER A 134 -11.12 13.11 -5.14
N ALA A 135 -10.93 13.85 -4.06
CA ALA A 135 -10.51 13.34 -2.77
C ALA A 135 -11.33 13.99 -1.66
N PHE A 136 -11.43 13.33 -0.52
CA PHE A 136 -12.07 13.84 0.67
C PHE A 136 -11.11 14.75 1.45
N ASP A 137 -11.54 15.96 1.78
CA ASP A 137 -10.77 16.85 2.66
C ASP A 137 -10.90 16.37 4.12
N GLU A 138 -9.77 16.19 4.80
CA GLU A 138 -9.76 15.78 6.21
C GLU A 138 -10.11 16.92 7.17
N GLY A 139 -10.17 18.16 6.67
CA GLY A 139 -10.70 19.32 7.36
C GLY A 139 -9.64 20.32 7.82
N ALA A 140 -10.12 21.43 8.38
CA ALA A 140 -9.29 22.58 8.74
C ALA A 140 -8.16 22.24 9.73
N GLU A 141 -8.43 21.41 10.75
CA GLU A 141 -7.43 21.01 11.75
C GLU A 141 -6.25 20.27 11.11
N ALA A 142 -6.52 19.30 10.23
CA ALA A 142 -5.46 18.58 9.52
C ALA A 142 -4.71 19.50 8.54
N SER A 143 -5.42 20.41 7.86
CA SER A 143 -4.81 21.41 6.97
C SER A 143 -3.89 22.35 7.74
N GLU A 144 -4.31 22.86 8.89
CA GLU A 144 -3.52 23.74 9.74
C GLU A 144 -2.27 23.02 10.25
N TRP A 145 -2.42 21.79 10.74
CA TRP A 145 -1.32 20.97 11.22
C TRP A 145 -0.23 20.77 10.16
N PHE A 146 -0.60 20.32 8.95
CA PHE A 146 0.38 20.14 7.87
C PHE A 146 0.93 21.46 7.35
N SER A 147 0.14 22.53 7.37
CA SER A 147 0.61 23.85 6.96
C SER A 147 1.67 24.39 7.91
N ASN A 148 1.46 24.23 9.21
CA ASN A 148 2.41 24.61 10.26
C ASN A 148 3.69 23.77 10.16
N TYR A 149 3.56 22.45 9.99
CA TYR A 149 4.73 21.56 9.90
C TYR A 149 5.60 21.81 8.65
N LEU A 150 4.96 22.02 7.48
CA LEU A 150 5.64 22.25 6.22
C LEU A 150 5.99 23.74 5.96
N GLY A 151 5.47 24.66 6.78
CA GLY A 151 5.65 26.09 6.65
C GLY A 151 4.98 26.72 5.42
N LYS A 152 3.98 26.04 4.84
CA LYS A 152 3.27 26.49 3.63
C LYS A 152 1.86 25.89 3.52
N PRO A 153 0.90 26.56 2.87
CA PRO A 153 -0.47 26.09 2.76
C PRO A 153 -0.56 24.66 2.22
N SER A 154 -1.07 23.76 3.05
CA SER A 154 -1.10 22.32 2.82
C SER A 154 -2.41 21.73 3.35
N ARG A 155 -2.92 20.70 2.68
CA ARG A 155 -4.14 19.97 3.09
C ARG A 155 -3.86 18.49 3.11
N LEU A 156 -4.39 17.80 4.12
CA LEU A 156 -4.47 16.35 4.11
C LEU A 156 -5.77 15.95 3.40
N VAL A 157 -5.67 15.08 2.41
CA VAL A 157 -6.84 14.56 1.69
C VAL A 157 -6.78 13.04 1.63
N ARG A 158 -7.95 12.41 1.56
CA ARG A 158 -8.13 10.96 1.48
C ARG A 158 -8.74 10.59 0.14
N PHE A 159 -8.23 9.56 -0.53
CA PHE A 159 -8.81 9.10 -1.79
C PHE A 159 -10.29 8.74 -1.61
N ASN A 160 -11.11 9.18 -2.55
CA ASN A 160 -12.47 8.70 -2.67
C ASN A 160 -12.44 7.36 -3.40
N SER A 161 -12.87 6.29 -2.72
CA SER A 161 -12.85 4.93 -3.24
C SER A 161 -13.64 4.77 -4.55
N ALA A 162 -14.63 5.64 -4.80
CA ALA A 162 -15.40 5.66 -6.05
C ALA A 162 -14.58 6.10 -7.27
N SER A 163 -13.43 6.74 -7.06
CA SER A 163 -12.57 7.33 -8.10
C SER A 163 -11.34 6.48 -8.44
N LEU A 164 -11.23 5.27 -7.85
CA LEU A 164 -9.99 4.48 -7.79
C LEU A 164 -9.67 3.63 -9.03
N LEU A 165 -10.51 3.60 -10.05
CA LEU A 165 -10.18 2.88 -11.27
C LEU A 165 -9.57 3.84 -12.29
N MET A 166 -8.24 4.00 -12.20
CA MET A 166 -7.49 4.34 -13.41
C MET A 166 -7.51 3.13 -14.31
N ASP A 167 -7.96 3.32 -15.55
CA ASP A 167 -7.84 2.29 -16.57
C ASP A 167 -6.35 2.01 -16.75
N VAL A 168 -5.90 0.82 -16.36
CA VAL A 168 -4.49 0.46 -16.49
C VAL A 168 -4.25 0.30 -17.98
N ASN A 169 -3.43 1.17 -18.58
CA ASN A 169 -3.00 1.03 -19.96
C ASN A 169 -2.65 -0.44 -20.24
N HIS A 170 -3.20 -0.98 -21.33
CA HIS A 170 -3.20 -2.41 -21.71
C HIS A 170 -1.82 -3.10 -21.63
N PHE A 171 -0.76 -2.31 -21.62
CA PHE A 171 0.64 -2.71 -21.57
C PHE A 171 1.08 -3.40 -20.26
N TRP A 172 0.44 -3.12 -19.12
CA TRP A 172 0.80 -3.73 -17.82
C TRP A 172 -0.10 -4.90 -17.41
N ARG A 173 -1.01 -5.32 -18.28
CA ARG A 173 -1.83 -6.50 -18.03
C ARG A 173 -0.94 -7.73 -18.20
N ILE A 174 -0.50 -8.33 -17.09
CA ILE A 174 0.06 -9.68 -17.14
C ILE A 174 -1.09 -10.55 -17.65
N SER A 175 -0.97 -11.00 -18.90
CA SER A 175 -1.85 -11.98 -19.51
C SER A 175 -1.66 -13.32 -18.81
N GLY A 176 -2.28 -13.47 -17.64
CA GLY A 176 -2.46 -14.77 -17.00
C GLY A 176 -3.58 -15.50 -17.71
N GLN A 177 -3.23 -16.29 -18.73
CA GLN A 177 -4.05 -17.43 -19.10
C GLN A 177 -3.72 -18.55 -18.10
N TYR A 178 -4.71 -18.89 -17.28
CA TYR A 178 -4.85 -20.22 -16.69
C TYR A 178 -6.12 -20.82 -17.26
#